data_AF-A0A2A5M421-F1
#
_entry.id   AF-A0A2A5M421-F1
#
_cell.length_a   1.000
_cell.length_b   1.000
_cell.length_c   1.000
_cell.angle_alpha   90.00
_cell.angle_beta   90.00
_cell.angle_gamma   90.00
#
_symmetry.space_group_name_H-M   'P 1'
#
loop_
_entity.id
_entity.type
_entity.pdbx_description
1 polymer ?
#
loop_
_entity_poly.entity_id
_entity_poly.type
_entity_poly.pdbx_seq_one_letter_code
_entity_poly.pdbx_strand_id
1 'polypeptide(L)' 'YYMKNGIKTAYKVPSIQNLSFENFKNSLNQSKDAKSIMPNYSLTNDEIVTLYNYIKQFSKEEK' A
#
# COMPACT_ATOMS: atom_id res chain seq x y z
N TYR A 1 -3.47 15.35 -1.90
CA TYR A 1 -2.91 16.51 -1.21
C TYR A 1 -3.61 16.68 0.12
N TYR A 2 -2.91 17.20 1.13
CA TYR A 2 -3.47 17.60 2.42
C TYR A 2 -2.98 19.00 2.79
N MET A 3 -3.74 19.71 3.61
CA MET A 3 -3.32 21.01 4.14
C MET A 3 -2.48 20.77 5.40
N LYS A 4 -1.26 21.30 5.43
CA LYS A 4 -0.39 21.33 6.61
C LYS A 4 0.06 22.76 6.83
N ASN A 5 -0.34 23.37 7.93
CA ASN A 5 -0.03 24.77 8.27
C ASN A 5 -0.37 25.77 7.14
N GLY A 6 -1.52 25.58 6.46
CA GLY A 6 -1.95 26.43 5.35
C GLY A 6 -1.24 26.14 4.01
N ILE A 7 -0.29 25.21 3.96
CA ILE A 7 0.42 24.81 2.74
C ILE A 7 -0.17 23.52 2.18
N LYS A 8 -0.54 23.53 0.90
CA LYS A 8 -1.03 22.36 0.17
C LYS A 8 0.14 21.40 -0.10
N THR A 9 0.23 20.32 0.66
CA THR A 9 1.31 19.33 0.55
C THR A 9 0.83 18.09 -0.21
N ALA A 10 1.65 17.61 -1.15
CA ALA A 10 1.38 16.35 -1.85
C ALA A 10 1.52 15.15 -0.92
N TYR A 11 0.76 14.08 -1.17
CA TYR A 11 0.97 12.84 -0.45
C TYR A 11 2.23 12.16 -0.96
N LYS A 12 3.12 11.77 -0.04
CA LYS A 12 4.28 10.95 -0.36
C LYS A 12 3.90 9.50 -0.15
N VAL A 13 3.62 8.79 -1.25
CA VAL A 13 3.28 7.36 -1.22
C VAL A 13 4.56 6.55 -1.44
N PRO A 14 4.93 5.63 -0.54
CA PRO A 14 6.09 4.77 -0.74
C PRO A 14 5.83 3.76 -1.87
N SER A 15 6.87 3.38 -2.60
CA SER A 15 6.75 2.30 -3.59
C SER A 15 6.48 0.97 -2.92
N ILE A 16 5.51 0.23 -3.44
CA ILE A 16 5.16 -1.12 -2.99
C ILE A 16 5.76 -2.22 -3.87
N GLN A 17 6.39 -1.87 -5.00
CA GLN A 17 6.90 -2.82 -6.00
C GLN A 17 8.04 -3.70 -5.44
N ASN A 18 8.87 -3.15 -4.53
CA ASN A 18 10.04 -3.83 -3.97
C ASN A 18 9.86 -4.30 -2.51
N LEU A 19 8.62 -4.49 -2.07
CA LEU A 19 8.35 -5.07 -0.76
C LEU A 19 8.48 -6.61 -0.78
N SER A 20 8.88 -7.17 0.37
CA SER A 20 8.72 -8.61 0.63
C SER A 20 7.25 -8.93 0.84
N PHE A 21 6.86 -10.18 0.57
CA PHE A 21 5.48 -10.63 0.77
C PHE A 21 5.01 -10.43 2.22
N GLU A 22 5.88 -10.71 3.20
CA GLU A 22 5.58 -10.54 4.61
C GLU A 22 5.26 -9.09 4.97
N ASN A 23 6.11 -8.14 4.54
CA ASN A 23 5.88 -6.72 4.78
C ASN A 23 4.62 -6.21 4.08
N PHE A 24 4.35 -6.70 2.87
CA PHE A 24 3.13 -6.39 2.14
C PHE A 24 1.89 -6.88 2.89
N LYS A 25 1.87 -8.16 3.29
CA LYS A 25 0.79 -8.78 4.06
C LYS A 25 0.56 -8.06 5.39
N ASN A 26 1.63 -7.81 6.15
CA ASN A 26 1.55 -7.10 7.41
C ASN A 26 0.97 -5.69 7.23
N SER A 27 1.37 -4.99 6.16
CA SER A 27 0.84 -3.65 5.88
C SER A 27 -0.65 -3.62 5.61
N LEU A 28 -1.20 -4.65 4.96
CA LEU A 28 -2.64 -4.77 4.67
C LEU A 28 -3.47 -5.23 5.87
N ASN A 29 -2.89 -6.05 6.75
CA ASN A 29 -3.58 -6.57 7.95
C ASN A 29 -3.48 -5.65 9.17
N GLN A 30 -2.57 -4.68 9.16
CA GLN A 30 -2.43 -3.72 10.24
C GLN A 30 -3.59 -2.73 10.25
N SER A 31 -4.28 -2.62 11.39
CA SER A 31 -5.22 -1.53 11.65
C SER A 31 -4.53 -0.18 11.51
N LYS A 32 -5.10 0.67 10.67
CA LYS A 32 -4.62 2.02 10.39
C LYS A 32 -5.39 3.02 11.23
N ASP A 33 -4.66 3.99 11.77
CA ASP A 33 -5.21 5.13 12.49
C ASP A 33 -6.06 6.02 11.56
N ALA A 34 -6.99 6.78 12.11
CA ALA A 34 -7.85 7.70 11.35
C ALA A 34 -7.05 8.78 10.56
N LYS A 35 -5.79 9.03 10.93
CA LYS A 35 -4.88 9.94 10.20
C LYS A 35 -4.16 9.27 9.03
N SER A 36 -4.26 7.95 8.88
CA SER A 36 -3.73 7.21 7.75
C SER A 36 -4.60 7.43 6.52
N ILE A 37 -3.94 7.70 5.39
CA ILE A 37 -4.61 7.75 4.08
C ILE A 37 -4.88 6.33 3.57
N MET A 38 -4.05 5.36 3.98
CA MET A 38 -4.29 3.95 3.68
C MET A 38 -5.48 3.47 4.51
N PRO A 39 -6.54 2.95 3.86
CA PRO A 39 -7.71 2.44 4.56
C PRO A 39 -7.40 1.12 5.27
N ASN A 40 -8.31 0.72 6.14
CA ASN A 40 -8.37 -0.66 6.60
C ASN A 40 -8.99 -1.54 5.52
N TYR A 41 -8.41 -2.71 5.31
CA TYR A 41 -8.88 -3.66 4.31
C TYR A 41 -9.53 -4.86 4.98
N SER A 42 -10.61 -5.36 4.39
CA SER A 42 -11.20 -6.64 4.75
C SER A 42 -10.87 -7.62 3.63
N LEU A 43 -9.70 -8.24 3.71
CA LEU A 43 -9.17 -9.15 2.68
C LEU A 43 -8.85 -10.50 3.30
N THR A 44 -9.07 -11.55 2.52
CA THR A 44 -8.60 -12.90 2.82
C THR A 44 -7.11 -13.06 2.49
N ASN A 45 -6.48 -14.10 3.03
CA ASN A 45 -5.08 -14.39 2.72
C ASN A 45 -4.85 -14.64 1.22
N ASP A 46 -5.79 -15.31 0.55
CA ASP A 46 -5.67 -15.65 -0.88
C ASP A 46 -5.77 -14.40 -1.77
N GLU A 47 -6.62 -13.45 -1.41
CA GLU A 47 -6.69 -12.14 -2.07
C GLU A 47 -5.40 -11.35 -1.89
N ILE A 48 -4.81 -11.38 -0.69
CA ILE A 48 -3.51 -10.74 -0.42
C ILE A 48 -2.39 -11.34 -1.29
N VAL A 49 -2.35 -12.67 -1.42
CA VAL A 49 -1.39 -13.37 -2.30
C VAL A 49 -1.60 -12.96 -3.76
N THR A 50 -2.85 -12.93 -4.21
CA THR A 50 -3.21 -12.56 -5.58
C THR A 50 -2.76 -11.14 -5.91
N LEU A 51 -3.03 -10.17 -5.02
CA LEU A 51 -2.61 -8.78 -5.19
C LEU A 51 -1.09 -8.64 -5.23
N TYR A 52 -0.37 -9.32 -4.34
CA TYR A 52 1.09 -9.30 -4.33
C TYR A 52 1.67 -9.81 -5.65
N ASN A 53 1.15 -10.94 -6.15
CA ASN A 53 1.59 -11.52 -7.42
C ASN A 53 1.31 -10.59 -8.60
N TYR A 54 0.14 -9.96 -8.63
CA TYR A 54 -0.22 -8.97 -9.65
C TYR A 54 0.77 -7.80 -9.68
N ILE A 55 1.07 -7.21 -8.52
CA ILE A 55 2.02 -6.09 -8.41
C ILE A 55 3.43 -6.51 -8.87
N LYS A 56 3.87 -7.72 -8.51
CA LYS A 56 5.19 -8.24 -8.91
C LYS A 56 5.27 -8.58 -10.39
N GLN A 57 4.19 -9.07 -10.99
CA GLN A 57 4.13 -9.32 -12.42
C GLN A 57 4.13 -8.01 -13.21
N PHE A 58 3.33 -7.03 -12.80
CA PHE A 58 3.31 -5.71 -13.41
C PHE A 58 4.69 -5.03 -13.39
N SER A 59 5.41 -5.15 -12.27
CA SER A 59 6.78 -4.62 -12.13
C SER A 59 7.82 -5.29 -13.06
N LYS A 60 7.52 -6.47 -13.60
CA LYS A 60 8.38 -7.16 -14.58
C LYS A 60 8.07 -6.74 -16.02
N GLU A 61 6.83 -6.33 -16.30
CA GLU A 61 6.38 -5.94 -17.64
C GLU A 61 6.76 -4.49 -17.98
N GLU A 62 6.99 -3.62 -16.98
CA GLU A 62 7.48 -2.25 -17.18
C GLU A 62 9.02 -2.12 -17.36
N LYS A 63 9.76 -3.23 -17.48
CA LYS A 63 11.22 -3.26 -17.74
C LYS A 63 11.53 -3.59 -19.19
#